data_AF-A0A3P7KZN7-F1
#
_entry.id   AF-A0A3P7KZN7-F1
#
_cell.length_a   1.000
_cell.length_b   1.000
_cell.length_c   1.000
_cell.angle_alpha   90.00
_cell.angle_beta   90.00
_cell.angle_gamma   90.00
#
_symmetry.space_group_name_H-M   'P 1'
#
loop_
_entity.id
_entity.type
_entity.pdbx_description
1 polymer ?
#
loop_
_entity_poly.entity_id
_entity_poly.type
_entity_poly.pdbx_seq_one_letter_code
_entity_poly.pdbx_strand_id
1 'polypeptide(L)'
;MTAKSAREDWKKYWAELATSMEQASNVGDIRKLYQLIRRVSADTLEPWLHEVIGQVWRDEAVPDGWGSNILVAVNRKGDKARCENYHSISLIDFAAVLLRRF
;
A
#
# COMPACT_ATOMS: atom_id res chain seq x y z
N MET A 1 21.93 23.61 3.88
CA MET A 1 21.65 22.21 4.26
C MET A 1 20.71 21.62 3.23
N THR A 2 21.10 20.53 2.57
CA THR A 2 20.67 20.15 1.22
C THR A 2 19.47 19.19 1.20
N ALA A 3 18.29 19.70 0.85
CA ALA A 3 17.05 18.93 0.66
C ALA A 3 17.14 17.77 -0.37
N LYS A 4 18.20 17.73 -1.19
CA LYS A 4 18.48 16.62 -2.12
C LYS A 4 18.84 15.31 -1.39
N SER A 5 19.51 15.35 -0.23
CA SER A 5 19.91 14.13 0.48
C SER A 5 18.69 13.35 0.98
N ALA A 6 17.79 14.03 1.71
CA ALA A 6 16.64 13.39 2.35
C ALA A 6 15.67 12.72 1.34
N ARG A 7 15.50 13.28 0.15
CA ARG A 7 14.66 12.66 -0.90
C ARG A 7 15.31 11.40 -1.46
N GLU A 8 16.63 11.39 -1.66
CA GLU A 8 17.33 10.21 -2.15
C GLU A 8 17.43 9.12 -1.08
N ASP A 9 17.64 9.52 0.18
CA ASP A 9 17.61 8.62 1.33
C ASP A 9 16.23 7.95 1.49
N TRP A 10 15.15 8.71 1.31
CA TRP A 10 13.77 8.19 1.29
C TRP A 10 13.55 7.18 0.16
N LYS A 11 13.94 7.50 -1.07
CA LYS A 11 13.80 6.57 -2.20
C LYS A 11 14.59 5.28 -1.97
N LYS A 12 15.81 5.40 -1.43
CA LYS A 12 16.66 4.25 -1.12
C LYS A 12 16.02 3.36 -0.06
N TYR A 13 15.49 3.95 1.01
CA TYR A 13 14.75 3.22 2.04
C TYR A 13 13.59 2.39 1.46
N TRP A 14 12.76 2.99 0.60
CA TRP A 14 11.63 2.27 -0.02
C TRP A 14 12.07 1.18 -1.00
N ALA A 15 13.16 1.41 -1.74
CA ALA A 15 13.72 0.39 -2.63
C ALA A 15 14.25 -0.83 -1.87
N GLU A 16 14.97 -0.59 -0.77
CA GLU A 16 15.49 -1.66 0.11
C GLU A 16 14.35 -2.44 0.77
N LEU A 17 13.33 -1.74 1.24
CA LEU A 17 12.14 -2.32 1.84
C LEU A 17 11.36 -3.20 0.85
N ALA A 18 11.13 -2.70 -0.37
CA ALA A 18 10.46 -3.46 -1.43
C ALA A 18 11.24 -4.74 -1.79
N THR A 19 12.57 -4.63 -1.90
CA THR A 19 13.44 -5.78 -2.15
C THR A 19 13.34 -6.82 -1.04
N SER A 20 13.31 -6.39 0.23
CA SER A 20 13.18 -7.27 1.39
C SER A 20 11.83 -8.00 1.41
N MET A 21 10.74 -7.31 1.05
CA MET A 21 9.40 -7.90 0.93
C MET A 21 9.34 -8.92 -0.21
N GLU A 22 9.92 -8.61 -1.37
CA GLU A 22 10.00 -9.52 -2.52
C GLU A 22 10.79 -10.79 -2.17
N GLN A 23 11.94 -10.65 -1.50
CA GLN A 23 12.73 -11.79 -1.03
C GLN A 23 11.95 -12.67 -0.06
N ALA A 24 11.28 -12.07 0.93
CA ALA A 24 10.45 -12.81 1.88
C ALA A 24 9.32 -13.57 1.16
N SER A 25 8.68 -12.94 0.18
CA SER A 25 7.64 -13.57 -0.65
C SER A 25 8.20 -14.74 -1.48
N ASN A 26 9.34 -14.56 -2.14
CA ASN A 26 9.94 -15.57 -3.02
C ASN A 26 10.41 -16.81 -2.27
N VAL A 27 10.91 -16.65 -1.03
CA VAL A 27 11.33 -17.75 -0.16
C VAL A 27 10.12 -18.38 0.58
N GLY A 28 8.94 -17.76 0.50
CA GLY A 28 7.76 -18.20 1.24
C GLY A 28 7.85 -17.93 2.75
N ASP A 29 8.71 -17.00 3.18
CA ASP A 29 8.79 -16.56 4.58
C ASP A 29 7.65 -15.57 4.87
N ILE A 30 6.46 -16.15 5.01
CA ILE A 30 5.23 -15.42 5.27
C ILE A 30 5.32 -14.64 6.58
N ARG A 31 6.01 -15.16 7.61
CA ARG A 31 6.16 -14.48 8.91
C ARG A 31 6.94 -13.18 8.75
N LYS A 32 8.08 -13.22 8.06
CA LYS A 32 8.89 -12.02 7.80
C LYS A 32 8.14 -11.02 6.93
N LEU A 33 7.44 -11.50 5.91
CA LEU A 33 6.59 -10.64 5.06
C LEU A 33 5.54 -9.90 5.89
N TYR A 34 4.82 -10.59 6.78
CA TYR A 34 3.85 -9.95 7.69
C TYR A 34 4.50 -8.92 8.63
N GLN A 35 5.67 -9.23 9.19
CA GLN A 35 6.38 -8.29 10.06
C GLN A 35 6.81 -7.02 9.32
N LEU A 36 7.28 -7.14 8.07
CA LEU A 36 7.63 -6.00 7.23
C LEU A 36 6.40 -5.17 6.91
N ILE A 37 5.30 -5.79 6.48
CA ILE A 37 4.02 -5.09 6.22
C ILE A 37 3.58 -4.32 7.46
N ARG A 38 3.56 -4.98 8.63
CA ARG A 38 3.12 -4.35 9.89
C ARG A 38 3.96 -3.13 10.25
N ARG A 39 5.29 -3.24 10.14
CA ARG A 39 6.21 -2.14 10.43
C ARG A 39 5.94 -0.94 9.54
N VAL A 40 5.82 -1.17 8.23
CA VAL A 40 5.55 -0.11 7.25
C VAL A 40 4.22 0.57 7.52
N SER A 41 3.20 -0.22 7.86
CA SER A 41 1.89 0.33 8.25
C SER A 41 1.99 1.21 9.50
N ALA A 42 2.71 0.78 10.53
CA ALA A 42 2.87 1.58 11.75
C ALA A 42 3.68 2.87 11.50
N ASP A 43 4.79 2.77 10.77
CA ASP A 43 5.71 3.90 10.58
C ASP A 43 5.15 4.96 9.60
N THR A 44 4.30 4.56 8.65
CA THR A 44 3.83 5.43 7.56
C THR A 44 2.32 5.63 7.54
N LEU A 45 1.56 4.52 7.60
CA LEU A 45 0.12 4.57 7.38
C LEU A 45 -0.63 5.14 8.59
N GLU A 46 -0.22 4.79 9.82
CA GLU A 46 -0.88 5.24 11.04
C GLU A 46 -0.84 6.78 11.22
N PRO A 47 0.31 7.47 11.14
CA PRO A 47 0.35 8.93 11.27
C PRO A 47 -0.43 9.63 10.16
N TRP A 48 -0.32 9.13 8.92
CA TRP A 48 -1.04 9.69 7.78
C TRP A 48 -2.55 9.53 7.92
N LEU A 49 -3.04 8.34 8.33
CA LEU A 49 -4.47 8.11 8.58
C LEU A 49 -4.99 9.04 9.67
N HIS A 50 -4.24 9.21 10.75
CA HIS A 50 -4.63 10.11 11.84
C HIS A 50 -4.77 11.56 11.35
N GLU A 51 -3.82 12.04 10.55
CA GLU A 51 -3.88 13.38 9.96
C GLU A 51 -5.11 13.55 9.06
N VAL A 52 -5.31 12.61 8.14
CA VAL A 52 -6.40 12.64 7.17
C VAL A 52 -7.77 12.56 7.84
N ILE A 53 -7.96 11.64 8.79
CA ILE A 53 -9.21 11.55 9.57
C ILE A 53 -9.44 12.84 10.35
N GLY A 54 -8.39 13.42 10.93
CA GLY A 54 -8.47 14.70 11.61
C GLY A 54 -8.87 15.86 10.70
N GLN A 55 -8.43 15.87 9.44
CA GLN A 55 -8.85 16.84 8.43
C GLN A 55 -10.32 16.65 8.07
N VAL A 56 -10.74 15.42 7.75
CA VAL A 56 -12.15 15.10 7.45
C VAL A 56 -13.07 15.53 8.58
N TRP A 57 -12.66 15.31 9.84
CA TRP A 57 -13.43 15.71 11.01
C TRP A 57 -13.57 17.23 11.15
N ARG A 58 -12.52 18.00 10.84
CA ARG A 58 -12.54 19.47 10.98
C ARG A 58 -13.28 20.17 9.84
N ASP A 59 -13.07 19.67 8.63
CA ASP A 59 -13.51 20.35 7.41
C ASP A 59 -14.85 19.79 6.90
N GLU A 60 -15.37 18.73 7.53
CA GLU A 60 -16.57 17.98 7.14
C GLU A 60 -16.57 17.56 5.66
N ALA A 61 -15.36 17.42 5.08
CA ALA A 61 -15.15 17.14 3.67
C ALA A 61 -14.14 16.00 3.51
N VAL A 62 -14.43 15.09 2.56
CA VAL A 62 -13.50 14.01 2.20
C VAL A 62 -12.57 14.46 1.06
N PRO A 63 -11.29 14.06 1.10
CA PRO A 63 -10.37 14.29 -0.01
C PRO A 63 -10.87 13.80 -1.37
N ASP A 64 -10.44 14.47 -2.43
CA ASP A 64 -10.80 14.10 -3.80
C ASP A 64 -10.27 12.71 -4.17
N GLY A 65 -11.10 11.94 -4.88
CA GLY A 65 -10.78 10.57 -5.29
C GLY A 65 -10.92 9.53 -4.17
N TRP A 66 -11.39 9.92 -2.98
CA TRP A 66 -11.67 8.99 -1.90
C TRP A 66 -12.69 7.93 -2.32
N GLY A 67 -12.34 6.66 -2.12
CA GLY A 67 -13.18 5.52 -2.53
C GLY A 67 -13.09 5.16 -4.02
N SER A 68 -12.21 5.82 -4.78
CA SER A 68 -11.81 5.35 -6.11
C SER A 68 -11.09 4.01 -5.99
N ASN A 69 -11.21 3.19 -7.03
CA ASN A 69 -10.53 1.92 -7.12
C ASN A 69 -9.57 1.85 -8.30
N ILE A 70 -8.50 1.09 -8.13
CA ILE A 70 -7.57 0.73 -9.19
C ILE A 70 -7.86 -0.73 -9.55
N LEU A 71 -8.15 -0.98 -10.82
CA LEU A 71 -8.31 -2.33 -11.34
C LEU A 71 -6.93 -2.94 -11.64
N VAL A 72 -6.65 -4.07 -11.00
CA VAL A 72 -5.40 -4.81 -11.19
C VAL A 72 -5.73 -6.21 -11.69
N ALA A 73 -5.13 -6.60 -12.82
CA ALA A 73 -5.25 -7.97 -13.33
C ALA A 73 -4.27 -8.89 -12.58
N VAL A 74 -4.80 -9.86 -11.84
CA VAL A 74 -4.02 -10.86 -11.11
C VAL A 74 -4.07 -12.18 -11.85
N ASN A 75 -2.89 -12.72 -12.16
CA ASN A 75 -2.73 -14.03 -12.78
C ASN A 75 -2.89 -15.15 -11.74
N ARG A 76 -3.73 -16.14 -12.05
CA ARG A 76 -3.83 -17.41 -11.34
C ARG A 76 -2.69 -18.33 -11.77
N LYS A 77 -2.33 -19.29 -10.91
CA LYS A 77 -1.32 -20.33 -11.21
C LYS A 77 -1.64 -21.01 -12.55
N GLY A 78 -0.72 -20.91 -13.51
CA GLY A 78 -0.91 -21.41 -14.87
C GLY A 78 -0.07 -20.64 -15.88
N ASP A 79 -0.40 -20.77 -17.16
CA ASP A 79 0.27 -20.06 -18.25
C ASP A 79 -0.12 -18.56 -18.27
N LYS A 80 0.88 -17.67 -18.26
CA LYS A 80 0.71 -16.21 -18.31
C LYS A 80 0.26 -15.71 -19.69
N ALA A 81 0.37 -16.52 -20.75
CA ALA A 81 -0.08 -16.12 -22.09
C ALA A 81 -1.61 -16.24 -22.27
N ARG A 82 -2.31 -16.96 -21.39
CA ARG A 82 -3.76 -17.20 -21.50
C ARG A 82 -4.56 -16.17 -20.70
N CYS A 83 -5.39 -15.40 -21.39
CA CYS A 83 -6.27 -14.39 -20.80
C CYS A 83 -7.18 -14.96 -19.69
N GLU A 84 -7.66 -16.19 -19.86
CA GLU A 84 -8.52 -16.89 -18.89
C GLU A 84 -7.89 -17.07 -17.50
N ASN A 85 -6.56 -17.03 -17.42
CA ASN A 85 -5.84 -17.15 -16.15
C ASN A 85 -5.78 -15.82 -15.39
N TYR A 86 -6.25 -14.71 -15.97
CA TYR A 86 -6.30 -13.42 -15.29
C TYR A 86 -7.69 -13.16 -14.73
N HIS A 87 -7.73 -12.60 -13.53
CA HIS A 87 -8.95 -12.04 -12.95
C HIS A 87 -8.65 -10.64 -12.41
N SER A 88 -9.60 -9.73 -12.54
CA SER A 88 -9.48 -8.39 -12.00
C SER A 88 -9.76 -8.39 -10.51
N ILE A 89 -8.89 -7.76 -9.74
CA ILE A 89 -9.19 -7.30 -8.39
C ILE A 89 -9.29 -5.77 -8.39
N SER A 90 -10.10 -5.22 -7.49
CA SER A 90 -10.15 -3.78 -7.24
C SER A 90 -9.37 -3.46 -5.98
N LEU A 91 -8.32 -2.65 -6.10
CA LEU A 91 -7.63 -2.06 -4.96
C LEU A 91 -8.32 -0.74 -4.62
N ILE A 92 -8.81 -0.61 -3.40
CA ILE A 92 -9.45 0.59 -2.88
C ILE A 92 -8.62 1.13 -1.72
N ASP A 93 -8.64 2.44 -1.54
CA ASP A 93 -7.97 3.09 -0.41
C ASP A 93 -8.41 2.47 0.93
N PHE A 94 -7.43 2.17 1.78
CA PHE A 94 -7.66 1.53 3.06
C PHE A 94 -8.52 2.40 4.01
N ALA A 95 -8.30 3.71 4.03
CA ALA A 95 -9.10 4.67 4.80
C ALA A 95 -10.56 4.65 4.32
N ALA A 96 -10.78 4.55 3.01
CA ALA A 96 -12.11 4.43 2.43
C ALA A 96 -12.84 3.15 2.83
N VAL A 97 -12.13 2.03 2.95
CA VAL A 97 -12.73 0.78 3.44
C VAL A 97 -13.09 0.88 4.92
N LEU A 98 -12.20 1.45 5.74
CA LEU A 98 -12.42 1.58 7.18
C LEU A 98 -13.64 2.44 7.51
N LEU A 99 -13.75 3.62 6.88
CA LEU A 99 -14.84 4.55 7.17
C LEU A 99 -16.19 4.13 6.59
N ARG A 100 -16.22 3.25 5.57
CA ARG A 100 -17.49 2.68 5.04
C ARG A 100 -18.15 1.68 5.99
N ARG A 101 -17.42 1.18 6.99
CA ARG A 101 -17.91 0.13 7.89
C ARG A 101 -18.63 0.67 9.13
N PHE A 102 -18.64 1.98 9.32
CA PHE A 102 -19.42 2.70 10.32
C PHE A 102 -20.58 3.44 9.63
#